data_AF-A0A6P2CZ55-F1
#
_entry.id   AF-A0A6P2CZ55-F1
#
_cell.length_a   1.000
_cell.length_b   1.000
_cell.length_c   1.000
_cell.angle_alpha   90.00
_cell.angle_beta   90.00
_cell.angle_gamma   90.00
#
_symmetry.space_group_name_H-M   'P 1'
#
loop_
_entity.id
_entity.type
_entity.pdbx_description
1 polymer ?
#
loop_
_entity_poly.entity_id
_entity_poly.type
_entity_poly.pdbx_seq_one_letter_code
_entity_poly.pdbx_strand_id
1 'polypeptide(L)'
;MGPRPRSCWRRSQAPRPRDCGCCGRTKYHNHGLYAWVAENAGYEIAVVSRPEGTKGWVTLPRRWVVEGTFAWLKRCRRLTVDREKSTCSSQAMIQLAMIRLMLRRLHPTNDEPPFRSGHSEND
;
A
#
# COMPACT_ATOMS: atom_id res chain seq x y z
N MET A 1 -23.00 19.14 25.23
CA MET A 1 -22.97 17.69 24.97
C MET A 1 -23.83 17.40 23.74
N GLY A 2 -23.21 17.06 22.62
CA GLY A 2 -23.89 16.60 21.41
C GLY A 2 -23.09 15.45 20.81
N PRO A 3 -23.71 14.37 20.33
CA PRO A 3 -22.98 13.19 19.86
C PRO A 3 -22.22 13.53 18.57
N ARG A 4 -20.92 13.20 18.54
CA ARG A 4 -20.10 13.25 17.32
C ARG A 4 -20.63 12.20 16.33
N PRO A 5 -20.83 12.52 15.04
CA PRO A 5 -21.32 11.55 14.08
C PRO A 5 -20.26 10.47 13.82
N ARG A 6 -20.48 9.29 14.40
CA ARG A 6 -19.73 8.06 14.12
C ARG A 6 -20.26 7.41 12.84
N SER A 7 -19.99 7.97 11.65
CA SER A 7 -20.34 7.23 10.42
C SER A 7 -19.77 7.85 9.14
N CYS A 8 -18.50 7.58 8.83
CA CYS A 8 -18.02 7.67 7.43
C CYS A 8 -17.40 6.36 6.90
N TRP A 9 -17.29 5.32 7.74
CA TRP A 9 -16.81 4.01 7.30
C TRP A 9 -17.90 2.95 7.46
N ARG A 10 -19.08 3.21 6.90
CA ARG A 10 -19.99 2.11 6.58
C ARG A 10 -19.30 1.30 5.48
N ARG A 11 -18.74 0.17 5.89
CA ARG A 11 -18.23 -0.88 4.99
C ARG A 11 -19.42 -1.31 4.12
N SER A 12 -19.55 -0.70 2.95
CA SER A 12 -20.60 -1.06 2.00
C SER A 12 -20.39 -2.53 1.63
N GLN A 13 -21.40 -3.36 1.90
CA GLN A 13 -21.43 -4.78 1.58
C GLN A 13 -21.73 -5.01 0.09
N ALA A 14 -21.22 -4.15 -0.80
CA ALA A 14 -21.22 -4.43 -2.22
C ALA A 14 -20.21 -5.56 -2.49
N PRO A 15 -20.52 -6.53 -3.36
CA PRO A 15 -19.52 -7.48 -3.82
C PRO A 15 -18.37 -6.66 -4.39
N ARG A 16 -17.18 -6.76 -3.78
CA ARG A 16 -16.00 -6.07 -4.30
C ARG A 16 -15.82 -6.58 -5.73
N PRO A 17 -15.91 -5.71 -6.76
CA PRO A 17 -15.71 -6.19 -8.12
C PRO A 17 -14.33 -6.83 -8.17
N ARG A 18 -14.23 -7.93 -8.91
CA ARG A 18 -12.95 -8.61 -9.17
C ARG A 18 -11.98 -7.74 -9.97
N ASP A 19 -12.38 -6.51 -10.28
CA ASP A 19 -11.63 -5.42 -10.88
C ASP A 19 -10.59 -4.83 -9.91
N CYS A 20 -9.72 -5.70 -9.40
CA CYS A 20 -8.50 -5.32 -8.73
C CYS A 20 -7.51 -4.77 -9.76
N GLY A 21 -7.85 -3.67 -10.44
CA GLY A 21 -6.97 -3.01 -11.40
C GLY A 21 -5.61 -2.76 -10.77
N CYS A 22 -4.56 -3.38 -11.31
CA CYS A 22 -3.20 -3.15 -10.86
C CYS A 22 -2.72 -1.83 -11.49
N CYS A 23 -2.59 -0.78 -10.68
CA CYS A 23 -2.21 0.55 -11.17
C CYS A 23 -0.72 0.60 -11.52
N GLY A 24 -0.40 0.49 -12.81
CA GLY A 24 0.96 0.56 -13.33
C GLY A 24 1.46 1.99 -13.57
N ARG A 25 2.78 2.20 -13.55
CA ARG A 25 3.39 3.40 -14.16
C ARG A 25 3.28 3.33 -15.69
N THR A 26 3.30 4.48 -16.37
CA THR A 26 3.32 4.59 -17.85
C THR A 26 4.40 3.72 -18.50
N LYS A 27 5.53 3.47 -17.82
CA LYS A 27 6.60 2.56 -18.26
C LYS A 27 6.13 1.12 -18.54
N TYR A 28 5.03 0.68 -17.91
CA TYR A 28 4.50 -0.67 -18.06
C TYR A 28 3.46 -0.79 -19.20
N HIS A 29 3.38 0.20 -20.10
CA HIS A 29 2.73 0.00 -21.39
C HIS A 29 3.55 -0.97 -22.25
N ASN A 30 3.31 -2.27 -22.08
CA ASN A 30 3.93 -3.31 -22.89
C ASN A 30 2.87 -4.32 -23.34
N HIS A 31 2.73 -4.47 -24.65
CA HIS A 31 1.83 -5.42 -25.31
C HIS A 31 2.01 -6.86 -24.82
N GLY A 32 3.26 -7.28 -24.60
CA GLY A 32 3.60 -8.61 -24.08
C GLY A 32 3.22 -8.78 -22.61
N LEU A 33 3.26 -7.70 -21.82
CA LEU A 33 2.78 -7.73 -20.44
C LEU A 33 1.26 -7.90 -20.41
N TYR A 34 0.53 -7.21 -21.30
CA TYR A 34 -0.93 -7.34 -21.39
C TYR A 34 -1.36 -8.76 -21.78
N ALA A 35 -0.69 -9.35 -22.78
CA ALA A 35 -0.95 -10.73 -23.20
C ALA A 35 -0.69 -11.72 -22.05
N TRP A 36 0.47 -11.60 -21.39
CA TRP A 36 0.81 -12.48 -20.28
C TRP A 36 -0.18 -12.36 -19.11
N VAL A 37 -0.61 -11.15 -18.76
CA VAL A 37 -1.59 -10.90 -17.68
C VAL A 37 -2.94 -11.50 -18.04
N ALA A 38 -3.42 -11.35 -19.27
CA ALA A 38 -4.69 -11.93 -19.70
C ALA A 38 -4.70 -13.46 -19.57
N GLU A 39 -3.55 -14.11 -19.79
CA GLU A 39 -3.41 -15.57 -19.71
C GLU A 39 -3.11 -16.07 -18.30
N ASN A 40 -2.36 -15.33 -17.49
CA ASN A 40 -1.76 -15.83 -16.25
C ASN A 40 -2.28 -15.15 -14.98
N ALA A 41 -2.95 -13.99 -15.09
CA ALA A 41 -3.38 -13.20 -13.95
C ALA A 41 -4.91 -13.07 -13.89
N GLY A 42 -5.49 -13.31 -12.71
CA GLY A 42 -6.91 -13.09 -12.46
C GLY A 42 -7.30 -11.61 -12.25
N TYR A 43 -6.51 -10.67 -12.77
CA TYR A 43 -6.71 -9.22 -12.61
C TYR A 43 -6.25 -8.45 -13.84
N GLU A 44 -6.90 -7.32 -14.12
CA GLU A 44 -6.55 -6.43 -15.22
C GLU A 44 -5.50 -5.38 -14.80
N ILE A 45 -4.63 -4.97 -15.73
CA ILE A 45 -3.70 -3.86 -15.51
C ILE A 45 -4.32 -2.57 -16.03
N ALA A 46 -4.53 -1.61 -15.13
CA ALA A 46 -4.89 -0.24 -15.49
C ALA A 46 -3.64 0.64 -15.39
N VAL A 47 -3.06 1.03 -16.52
CA VAL A 47 -1.90 1.96 -16.51
C VAL A 47 -2.40 3.38 -16.31
N VAL A 48 -2.19 3.93 -15.11
CA VAL A 48 -2.60 5.29 -14.78
C VAL A 48 -1.42 6.22 -15.05
N SER A 49 -1.48 6.90 -16.19
CA SER A 49 -0.51 7.96 -16.51
C SER A 49 -0.81 9.24 -15.73
N ARG A 50 0.23 10.07 -15.59
CA ARG A 50 0.05 11.41 -15.06
C ARG A 50 -0.68 12.27 -16.11
N PRO A 51 -1.66 13.10 -15.74
CA PRO A 51 -2.28 14.04 -16.68
C PRO A 51 -1.23 14.99 -17.26
N GLU A 52 -1.28 15.17 -18.58
CA GLU A 52 -0.36 16.02 -19.33
C GLU A 52 -0.45 17.49 -18.88
N GLY A 53 0.67 18.20 -18.87
CA GLY A 53 0.74 19.61 -18.47
C GLY A 53 0.85 19.87 -16.96
N THR A 54 0.75 18.85 -16.11
CA THR A 54 0.89 19.05 -14.65
C THR A 54 2.36 19.17 -14.23
N LYS A 55 2.75 20.29 -13.61
CA LYS A 55 4.06 20.46 -12.93
C LYS A 55 3.92 20.17 -11.43
N GLY A 56 4.93 19.56 -10.81
CA GLY A 56 4.93 19.26 -9.35
C GLY A 56 4.56 17.81 -8.98
N TRP A 57 4.01 17.58 -7.79
CA TRP A 57 3.58 16.26 -7.31
C TRP A 57 2.07 16.07 -7.51
N VAL A 58 1.65 14.97 -8.14
CA VAL A 58 0.24 14.63 -8.35
C VAL A 58 -0.07 13.31 -7.66
N THR A 59 -1.08 13.36 -6.82
CA THR A 59 -1.56 12.28 -5.97
C THR A 59 -2.31 11.25 -6.83
N LEU A 60 -1.59 10.23 -7.32
CA LEU A 60 -2.17 9.17 -8.16
C LEU A 60 -2.92 8.14 -7.31
N PRO A 61 -4.16 7.77 -7.67
CA PRO A 61 -4.99 6.87 -6.86
C PRO A 61 -4.28 5.54 -6.58
N ARG A 62 -4.40 5.06 -5.33
CA ARG A 62 -3.87 3.79 -4.80
C ARG A 62 -2.34 3.66 -4.65
N ARG A 63 -1.53 4.62 -5.11
CA ARG A 63 -0.06 4.56 -4.94
C ARG A 63 0.38 4.55 -3.48
N TRP A 64 -0.29 5.34 -2.64
CA TRP A 64 -0.02 5.43 -1.20
C TRP A 64 -0.16 4.09 -0.48
N VAL A 65 -1.00 3.18 -0.97
CA VAL A 65 -1.15 1.84 -0.35
C VAL A 65 0.12 1.02 -0.54
N VAL A 66 0.67 1.03 -1.75
CA VAL A 66 1.92 0.33 -2.10
C VAL A 66 3.10 0.97 -1.39
N GLU A 67 3.20 2.29 -1.43
CA GLU A 67 4.27 3.04 -0.76
C GLU A 67 4.23 2.86 0.76
N GLY A 68 3.03 2.84 1.37
CA GLY A 68 2.85 2.53 2.79
C GLY A 68 3.31 1.13 3.15
N THR A 69 3.06 0.15 2.28
CA THR A 69 3.55 -1.24 2.46
C THR A 69 5.08 -1.27 2.46
N PHE A 70 5.73 -0.59 1.51
CA PHE A 70 7.18 -0.48 1.49
C PHE A 70 7.75 0.28 2.69
N ALA A 71 7.07 1.33 3.17
CA ALA A 71 7.47 2.04 4.37
C ALA A 71 7.45 1.14 5.61
N TRP A 72 6.43 0.27 5.75
CA TRP A 72 6.38 -0.70 6.85
C TRP A 72 7.46 -1.78 6.74
N LEU A 73 7.73 -2.28 5.52
CA LEU A 73 8.79 -3.26 5.29
C LEU A 73 10.18 -2.69 5.64
N LYS A 74 10.45 -1.42 5.30
CA LYS A 74 11.72 -0.75 5.66
C LYS A 74 11.94 -0.64 7.17
N ARG A 75 10.89 -0.71 8.00
CA ARG A 75 11.03 -0.77 9.47
C ARG A 75 11.70 -2.07 9.93
N CYS A 76 11.67 -3.11 9.11
CA CYS A 76 12.44 -4.33 9.32
C CYS A 76 13.83 -4.17 8.71
N ARG A 77 14.86 -3.90 9.52
CA ARG A 77 16.27 -3.69 9.09
C ARG A 77 16.78 -4.76 8.11
N ARG A 78 16.30 -6.01 8.26
CA ARG A 78 16.70 -7.13 7.40
C ARG A 78 16.19 -7.00 5.96
N LEU A 79 15.10 -6.27 5.73
CA LEU A 79 14.51 -6.04 4.40
C LEU A 79 14.94 -4.69 3.78
N THR A 80 15.80 -3.92 4.44
CA THR A 80 16.30 -2.65 3.88
C THR A 80 17.17 -2.87 2.64
N VAL A 81 17.90 -3.99 2.60
CA VAL A 81 18.72 -4.42 1.48
C VAL A 81 18.33 -5.86 1.19
N ASP A 82 18.14 -6.21 -0.08
CA ASP A 82 17.91 -7.60 -0.44
C ASP A 82 19.19 -8.41 -0.19
N ARG A 83 19.13 -9.27 0.82
CA ARG A 83 20.27 -10.09 1.28
C ARG A 83 20.12 -11.55 0.87
N GLU A 84 19.01 -11.91 0.24
CA GLU A 84 18.60 -13.31 0.12
C GLU A 84 19.00 -13.87 -1.24
N LYS A 85 19.64 -15.04 -1.23
CA LYS A 85 20.07 -15.70 -2.47
C LYS A 85 18.94 -16.34 -3.25
N SER A 86 17.79 -16.57 -2.60
CA SER A 86 16.67 -17.33 -3.16
C SER A 86 15.36 -16.59 -2.97
N THR A 87 14.52 -16.62 -4.00
CA THR A 87 13.20 -15.97 -4.00
C THR A 87 12.28 -16.51 -2.91
N CYS A 88 12.32 -17.83 -2.65
CA CYS A 88 11.53 -18.46 -1.59
C CYS A 88 11.88 -17.91 -0.20
N SER A 89 13.18 -17.68 0.06
CA SER A 89 13.63 -17.09 1.31
C SER A 89 13.14 -15.64 1.43
N SER A 90 13.31 -14.84 0.36
CA SER A 90 12.86 -13.45 0.32
C SER A 90 11.35 -13.32 0.58
N GLN A 91 10.57 -14.21 -0.02
CA GLN A 91 9.14 -14.33 0.23
C GLN A 91 8.83 -14.60 1.70
N ALA A 92 9.51 -15.58 2.32
CA ALA A 92 9.29 -15.93 3.72
C ALA A 92 9.60 -14.74 4.66
N MET A 93 10.65 -13.98 4.38
CA MET A 93 11.01 -12.79 5.17
C MET A 93 9.99 -11.65 5.03
N ILE A 94 9.42 -11.43 3.84
CA ILE A 94 8.33 -10.47 3.64
C ILE A 94 7.08 -10.91 4.42
N GLN A 95 6.72 -12.20 4.35
CA GLN A 95 5.59 -12.74 5.10
C GLN A 95 5.77 -12.55 6.62
N LEU A 96 6.96 -12.86 7.15
CA LEU A 96 7.27 -12.68 8.57
C LEU A 96 7.17 -11.21 9.01
N ALA A 97 7.64 -10.27 8.18
CA ALA A 97 7.51 -8.85 8.45
C ALA A 97 6.04 -8.40 8.52
N MET A 98 5.20 -8.90 7.62
CA MET A 98 3.76 -8.61 7.62
C MET A 98 3.03 -9.24 8.81
N ILE A 99 3.37 -10.47 9.19
CA ILE A 99 2.82 -11.12 10.40
C ILE A 99 3.17 -10.29 11.63
N ARG A 100 4.43 -9.86 11.78
CA ARG A 100 4.86 -8.98 12.88
C ARG A 100 4.07 -7.67 12.91
N LEU A 101 3.82 -7.05 11.76
CA LEU A 101 3.01 -5.83 11.66
C LEU A 101 1.57 -6.08 12.11
N MET A 102 0.95 -7.18 11.68
CA MET A 102 -0.43 -7.53 12.06
C MET A 102 -0.54 -7.81 13.55
N LEU A 103 0.43 -8.52 14.15
CA LEU A 103 0.47 -8.78 15.59
C LEU A 103 0.53 -7.48 16.41
N ARG A 104 1.36 -6.51 15.99
CA ARG A 104 1.43 -5.19 16.63
C ARG A 104 0.14 -4.38 16.50
N ARG A 105 -0.60 -4.56 15.42
CA ARG A 105 -1.91 -3.91 15.23
C ARG A 105 -3.00 -4.59 16.06
N LEU A 106 -2.90 -5.91 16.23
CA LEU A 106 -3.85 -6.69 17.03
C LEU A 106 -3.68 -6.40 18.53
N HIS A 107 -2.44 -6.28 18.99
CA HIS A 107 -2.11 -5.95 20.37
C HIS A 107 -1.10 -4.78 20.43
N PRO A 108 -1.59 -3.53 20.31
CA PRO A 108 -0.72 -2.37 20.39
C PRO A 108 -0.14 -2.25 21.80
N THR A 109 1.17 -2.16 21.91
CA THR A 109 1.85 -1.82 23.16
C THR A 109 1.63 -0.34 23.46
N ASN A 110 1.25 -0.01 24.70
CA ASN A 110 1.04 1.37 25.15
C ASN A 110 2.34 2.17 25.29
N ASP A 111 3.50 1.52 25.11
CA ASP A 111 4.83 2.12 25.27
C ASP A 111 5.30 2.92 24.04
N GLU A 112 4.57 2.85 22.93
CA GLU A 112 4.94 3.59 21.73
C GLU A 112 4.47 5.04 21.87
N PRO A 113 5.37 6.04 21.79
CA PRO A 113 4.99 7.43 21.98
C PRO A 113 3.92 7.82 20.95
N PRO A 114 2.94 8.65 21.34
CA PRO A 114 1.91 9.09 20.42
C PRO A 114 2.55 9.74 19.21
N PHE A 115 1.98 9.49 18.03
CA PHE A 115 2.42 10.15 16.81
C PHE A 115 2.29 11.66 17.00
N ARG A 116 3.44 12.35 17.07
CA ARG A 116 3.49 13.81 17.21
C ARG A 116 3.05 14.42 15.89
N SER A 117 1.77 14.72 15.74
CA SER A 117 1.34 15.67 14.72
C SER A 117 1.93 17.02 15.13
N GLY A 118 2.93 17.51 14.40
CA GLY A 118 3.57 18.80 14.64
C GLY A 118 2.67 19.98 14.29
N HIS A 119 1.46 20.02 14.83
CA HIS A 119 0.69 21.25 14.96
C HIS A 119 1.08 21.83 16.31
N SER A 120 2.11 22.69 16.30
CA SER A 120 2.26 23.69 17.34
C SER A 120 1.02 24.56 17.28
N GLU A 121 0.05 24.25 18.14
CA GLU A 121 -1.00 25.19 18.52
C GLU A 121 -0.26 26.34 19.20
N ASN A 122 0.02 27.39 18.45
CA ASN A 122 0.57 28.63 18.96
C ASN A 122 -0.57 29.31 19.74
N ASP A 123 -0.49 29.24 21.06
CA ASP A 123 -0.89 30.32 21.96
C ASP A 123 0.27 31.31 22.12
#